data_AF-A0A837F982-F1
#
_entry.id   AF-A0A837F982-F1
#
_cell.length_a   1.000
_cell.length_b   1.000
_cell.length_c   1.000
_cell.angle_alpha   90.00
_cell.angle_beta   90.00
_cell.angle_gamma   90.00
#
_symmetry.space_group_name_H-M   'P 1'
#
loop_
_entity.id
_entity.type
_entity.pdbx_description
1 polymer ?
#
loop_
_entity_poly.entity_id
_entity_poly.type
_entity_poly.pdbx_seq_one_letter_code
_entity_poly.pdbx_strand_id
1 'polypeptide(L)'
;MVVPKVERKTIDDLVASLNYQTHHFPGTTLTIAVALMPDGFMVSSGFSATAHPGLFDEETGRKVAIAKAQHNATEALWQFEGYRLKSLLASGNHDDR
;
A
#
# COMPACT_ATOMS: atom_id res chain seq x y z
N MET A 1 12.53 -16.25 -26.38
CA MET A 1 12.70 -14.92 -25.76
C MET A 1 11.79 -14.86 -24.54
N VAL A 2 12.34 -14.66 -23.34
CA VAL A 2 11.53 -14.56 -22.12
C VAL A 2 11.10 -13.09 -21.98
N VAL A 3 9.80 -12.84 -21.97
CA VAL A 3 9.27 -11.50 -21.71
C VAL A 3 9.37 -11.24 -20.20
N PRO A 4 10.04 -10.17 -19.75
CA PRO A 4 10.15 -9.88 -18.33
C PRO A 4 8.76 -9.56 -17.76
N LYS A 5 8.49 -10.01 -16.53
CA LYS A 5 7.24 -9.80 -15.81
C LYS A 5 7.53 -9.44 -14.35
N VAL A 6 6.59 -8.76 -13.70
CA VAL A 6 6.63 -8.54 -12.25
C VAL A 6 6.23 -9.85 -11.56
N GLU A 7 7.07 -10.33 -10.65
CA GLU A 7 6.82 -11.57 -9.92
C GLU A 7 5.96 -11.31 -8.68
N ARG A 8 5.06 -12.25 -8.35
CA ARG A 8 4.26 -12.20 -7.11
C ARG A 8 5.15 -12.00 -5.88
N LYS A 9 6.27 -12.75 -5.81
CA LYS A 9 7.22 -12.67 -4.70
C LYS A 9 7.73 -11.25 -4.48
N THR A 10 8.02 -10.51 -5.55
CA THR A 10 8.47 -9.11 -5.44
C THR A 10 7.43 -8.25 -4.73
N ILE A 11 6.15 -8.42 -5.07
CA ILE A 11 5.06 -7.68 -4.43
C ILE A 11 4.89 -8.11 -2.97
N ASP A 12 4.93 -9.41 -2.68
CA ASP A 12 4.81 -9.92 -1.32
C ASP A 12 5.97 -9.41 -0.42
N ASP A 13 7.20 -9.37 -0.95
CA ASP A 13 8.38 -8.81 -0.26
C ASP A 13 8.21 -7.30 0.01
N LEU A 14 7.70 -6.54 -0.98
CA LEU A 14 7.43 -5.11 -0.82
C LEU A 14 6.34 -4.86 0.23
N VAL A 15 5.24 -5.61 0.19
CA VAL A 15 4.16 -5.52 1.18
C VAL A 15 4.68 -5.85 2.59
N ALA A 16 5.54 -6.86 2.72
CA ALA A 16 6.16 -7.23 3.99
C ALA A 16 7.11 -6.16 4.54
N SER A 17 7.67 -5.31 3.67
CA SER A 17 8.54 -4.20 4.05
C SER A 17 7.78 -2.93 4.48
N LEU A 18 6.45 -2.89 4.30
CA LEU A 18 5.65 -1.69 4.60
C LEU A 18 5.56 -1.44 6.11
N ASN A 19 5.75 -0.18 6.47
CA ASN A 19 5.46 0.36 7.78
C ASN A 19 4.04 0.95 7.80
N TYR A 20 3.32 0.76 8.89
CA TYR A 20 1.97 1.31 9.03
C TYR A 20 1.93 2.35 10.15
N GLN A 21 1.48 3.56 9.81
CA GLN A 21 1.19 4.61 10.79
C GLN A 21 -0.32 4.81 10.87
N THR A 22 -0.83 4.98 12.09
CA THR A 22 -2.28 5.15 12.31
C THR A 22 -2.60 6.40 13.10
N HIS A 23 -3.73 7.02 12.79
CA HIS A 23 -4.25 8.15 13.53
C HIS A 23 -5.76 8.01 13.75
N HIS A 24 -6.18 8.13 15.01
CA HIS A 24 -7.58 8.29 15.38
C HIS A 24 -7.89 9.79 15.51
N PHE A 25 -9.01 10.22 14.95
CA PHE A 25 -9.44 11.62 15.03
C PHE A 25 -10.34 11.82 16.25
N PRO A 26 -9.93 12.60 17.27
CA PRO A 26 -10.72 12.83 18.47
C PRO A 26 -12.11 13.37 18.16
N GLY A 27 -13.12 12.90 18.89
CA GLY A 27 -14.53 13.26 18.65
C GLY A 27 -15.19 12.50 17.49
N THR A 28 -14.48 11.58 16.85
CA THR A 28 -15.02 10.71 15.79
C THR A 28 -14.81 9.23 16.12
N THR A 29 -15.38 8.34 15.31
CA THR A 29 -15.06 6.90 15.32
C THR A 29 -14.02 6.54 14.25
N LEU A 30 -13.41 7.53 13.60
CA LEU A 30 -12.53 7.38 12.43
C LEU A 30 -11.10 7.08 12.86
N THR A 31 -10.58 5.94 12.40
CA THR A 31 -9.16 5.62 12.43
C THR A 31 -8.64 5.46 11.00
N ILE A 32 -7.60 6.21 10.65
CA ILE A 32 -6.89 6.07 9.37
C ILE A 32 -5.60 5.29 9.61
N ALA A 33 -5.21 4.47 8.64
CA ALA A 33 -3.89 3.87 8.53
C ALA A 33 -3.26 4.25 7.19
N VAL A 34 -1.96 4.55 7.22
CA VAL A 34 -1.14 4.86 6.06
C VAL A 34 -0.06 3.79 5.94
N ALA A 35 0.06 3.19 4.75
CA ALA A 35 1.10 2.24 4.41
C ALA A 35 2.27 2.98 3.75
N LEU A 36 3.46 2.83 4.32
CA LEU A 36 4.67 3.56 3.97
C LEU A 36 5.76 2.58 3.60
N MET A 37 6.52 2.89 2.55
CA MET A 37 7.80 2.22 2.31
C MET A 37 8.84 2.61 3.38
N PRO A 38 9.94 1.84 3.52
CA PRO A 38 11.00 2.16 4.49
C PRO A 38 11.63 3.54 4.35
N ASP A 39 11.57 4.14 3.15
CA ASP A 39 12.04 5.48 2.84
C ASP A 39 11.01 6.59 3.17
N GLY A 40 9.84 6.22 3.69
CA GLY A 40 8.76 7.14 4.03
C GLY A 40 7.80 7.45 2.87
N PHE A 41 7.99 6.87 1.67
CA PHE A 41 7.05 7.04 0.57
C PHE A 41 5.69 6.41 0.91
N MET A 42 4.62 7.20 0.81
CA MET A 42 3.26 6.70 1.00
C MET A 42 2.82 5.86 -0.19
N VAL A 43 2.55 4.57 0.06
CA VAL A 43 2.04 3.64 -0.94
C VAL A 43 0.52 3.70 -1.04
N SER A 44 -0.16 3.67 0.11
CA SER A 44 -1.63 3.70 0.16
C SER A 44 -2.15 4.09 1.55
N SER A 45 -3.47 4.22 1.67
CA SER A 45 -4.15 4.37 2.96
C SER A 45 -5.40 3.49 3.05
N GLY A 46 -5.87 3.28 4.27
CA GLY A 46 -7.13 2.64 4.60
C GLY A 46 -7.75 3.26 5.85
N PHE A 47 -9.04 3.03 6.07
CA PHE A 47 -9.72 3.58 7.25
C PHE A 47 -10.81 2.65 7.79
N SER A 48 -11.09 2.81 9.07
CA SER A 48 -12.25 2.24 9.76
C SER A 48 -13.05 3.36 10.42
N ALA A 49 -14.37 3.19 10.44
CA ALA A 49 -15.28 4.08 11.13
C ALA A 49 -16.51 3.25 11.54
N THR A 50 -16.85 3.30 12.82
CA THR A 50 -18.02 2.61 13.36
C THR A 50 -19.22 3.55 13.38
N ALA A 51 -20.43 3.03 13.17
CA ALA A 51 -21.65 3.83 13.08
C ALA A 51 -22.06 4.53 14.39
N HIS A 52 -21.57 4.05 15.53
CA HIS A 52 -21.93 4.58 16.85
C HIS A 52 -20.69 4.71 17.76
N PRO A 53 -20.49 5.85 18.47
CA PRO A 53 -19.35 6.05 19.35
C PRO A 53 -19.24 5.02 20.49
N GLY A 54 -20.37 4.59 21.06
CA GLY A 54 -20.39 3.55 22.09
C GLY A 54 -19.98 2.14 21.62
N LEU A 55 -19.79 1.95 20.32
CA LEU A 55 -19.26 0.71 19.71
C LEU A 55 -17.82 0.90 19.20
N PHE A 56 -17.21 2.05 19.46
CA PHE A 56 -15.83 2.32 19.07
C PHE A 56 -14.88 1.51 19.94
N ASP A 57 -14.02 0.75 19.27
CA ASP A 57 -12.89 0.06 19.88
C ASP A 57 -11.63 0.43 19.07
N GLU A 58 -10.69 1.11 19.73
CA GLU A 58 -9.51 1.67 19.06
C GLU A 58 -8.63 0.57 18.45
N GLU A 59 -8.48 -0.56 19.16
CA GLU A 59 -7.66 -1.66 18.69
C GLU A 59 -8.25 -2.32 17.42
N THR A 60 -9.56 -2.59 17.43
CA THR A 60 -10.29 -3.12 16.27
C THR A 60 -10.26 -2.12 15.11
N GLY A 61 -10.52 -0.85 15.40
CA GLY A 61 -10.45 0.23 14.41
C GLY A 61 -9.08 0.27 13.73
N ARG A 62 -8.00 0.22 14.51
CA ARG A 62 -6.62 0.20 14.02
C ARG A 62 -6.35 -1.05 13.16
N LYS A 63 -6.72 -2.24 13.61
CA LYS A 63 -6.54 -3.51 12.87
C LYS A 63 -7.24 -3.46 11.50
N VAL A 64 -8.50 -3.01 11.47
CA VAL A 64 -9.28 -2.91 10.23
C VAL A 64 -8.69 -1.88 9.27
N ALA A 65 -8.27 -0.71 9.79
CA ALA A 65 -7.66 0.33 8.97
C ALA A 65 -6.35 -0.17 8.33
N ILE A 66 -5.48 -0.84 9.10
CA ILE A 66 -4.23 -1.43 8.61
C ILE A 66 -4.51 -2.50 7.55
N ALA A 67 -5.44 -3.43 7.79
CA ALA A 67 -5.77 -4.48 6.83
C ALA A 67 -6.24 -3.90 5.49
N LYS A 68 -7.05 -2.84 5.52
CA LYS A 68 -7.47 -2.11 4.31
C LYS A 68 -6.31 -1.41 3.62
N ALA A 69 -5.44 -0.73 4.38
CA ALA A 69 -4.25 -0.09 3.82
C ALA A 69 -3.34 -1.12 3.14
N GLN A 70 -3.09 -2.27 3.77
CA GLN A 70 -2.29 -3.36 3.21
C GLN A 70 -2.88 -3.93 1.92
N HIS A 71 -4.20 -4.16 1.89
CA HIS A 71 -4.90 -4.59 0.67
C HIS A 71 -4.71 -3.58 -0.47
N ASN A 72 -4.99 -2.30 -0.19
CA ASN A 72 -4.82 -1.23 -1.18
C ASN A 72 -3.36 -1.07 -1.62
N ALA A 73 -2.40 -1.27 -0.70
CA ALA A 73 -0.98 -1.19 -0.99
C ALA A 73 -0.55 -2.30 -1.94
N THR A 74 -1.10 -3.50 -1.80
CA THR A 74 -0.79 -4.64 -2.68
C THR A 74 -1.17 -4.32 -4.12
N GLU A 75 -2.37 -3.78 -4.34
CA GLU A 75 -2.83 -3.36 -5.67
C GLU A 75 -2.00 -2.20 -6.24
N ALA A 76 -1.66 -1.21 -5.39
CA ALA A 76 -0.82 -0.08 -5.80
C ALA A 76 0.59 -0.52 -6.21
N LEU A 77 1.22 -1.43 -5.45
CA LEU A 77 2.56 -1.94 -5.74
C LEU A 77 2.60 -2.72 -7.07
N TRP A 78 1.55 -3.45 -7.40
CA TRP A 78 1.42 -4.06 -8.73
C TRP A 78 1.46 -3.02 -9.85
N GLN A 79 0.74 -1.91 -9.69
CA GLN A 79 0.73 -0.82 -10.66
C GLN A 79 2.10 -0.12 -10.74
N PHE A 80 2.74 0.13 -9.60
CA PHE A 80 4.05 0.79 -9.54
C PHE A 80 5.15 -0.05 -10.18
N GLU A 81 5.28 -1.33 -9.83
CA GLU A 81 6.28 -2.20 -10.44
C GLU A 81 5.96 -2.48 -11.92
N GLY A 82 4.69 -2.57 -12.29
CA GLY A 82 4.27 -2.66 -13.69
C GLY A 82 4.69 -1.44 -14.52
N TYR A 83 4.48 -0.24 -13.97
CA TYR A 83 4.89 1.02 -14.59
C TYR A 83 6.42 1.14 -14.68
N ARG A 84 7.14 0.75 -13.62
CA ARG A 84 8.61 0.71 -13.59
C ARG A 84 9.15 -0.23 -14.67
N LEU A 85 8.62 -1.45 -14.77
CA LEU A 85 9.00 -2.42 -15.79
C LEU A 85 8.75 -1.87 -17.20
N LYS A 86 7.58 -1.26 -17.44
CA LYS A 86 7.27 -0.63 -18.73
C LYS A 86 8.28 0.47 -19.09
N SER A 87 8.66 1.29 -18.11
CA SER A 87 9.63 2.37 -18.29
C SER A 87 11.01 1.82 -18.66
N LEU A 88 11.47 0.78 -17.96
CA LEU A 88 12.75 0.11 -18.26
C LEU A 88 12.80 -0.50 -19.67
N LEU A 89 11.69 -1.12 -20.10
CA LEU A 89 11.57 -1.69 -21.44
C LEU A 89 11.54 -0.61 -22.53
N ALA A 90 11.02 0.58 -22.24
CA ALA A 90 11.03 1.70 -23.18
C ALA A 90 12.42 2.35 -23.29
N SER A 91 13.14 2.51 -22.18
CA SER A 91 14.49 3.08 -22.17
C SER A 91 15.55 2.17 -22.79
N GLY A 92 15.42 0.84 -22.62
CA GLY A 92 16.32 -0.14 -23.23
C GLY A 92 16.25 -0.21 -24.76
N ASN A 93 15.20 0.37 -25.39
CA ASN A 93 15.06 0.45 -26.85
C ASN A 93 15.72 1.70 -27.46
N HIS A 94 16.37 2.54 -26.66
CA HIS A 94 16.90 3.83 -27.10
C HIS A 94 18.42 3.86 -27.30
N ASP A 95 19.14 2.78 -26.97
CA ASP A 95 20.61 2.67 -27.04
C ASP A 95 21.12 1.90 -28.29
N ASP A 96 20.22 1.54 -29.21
CA ASP A 96 20.49 0.78 -30.45
C ASP A 96 20.27 1.64 -31.73
N ARG A 97 20.48 2.96 -31.67
CA ARG A 97 20.40 3.85 -32.84
C ARG A 97 21.56 4.82 -32.95
#